data_AF-A0A8J6EQP4-F1
#
_entry.id   AF-A0A8J6EQP4-F1
#
_cell.length_a   1.000
_cell.length_b   1.000
_cell.length_c   1.000
_cell.angle_alpha   90.00
_cell.angle_beta   90.00
_cell.angle_gamma   90.00
#
_symmetry.space_group_name_H-M   'P 1'
#
loop_
_entity.id
_entity.type
_entity.pdbx_description
1 polymer ?
#
loop_
_entity_poly.entity_id
_entity_poly.type
_entity_poly.pdbx_seq_one_letter_code
_entity_poly.pdbx_strand_id
1 'polypeptide(L)'
;NIKVIRRRLTDVYERGSLDDKKCLHVDGYEVAVAYFRTGYMPQDYTEQAWEARLMMERSKAVKCPDIATQLVGTKKVQQELSRPLVLEKFLPDQPEAVSRIRETFAGLYSLDIGEEGDKTVKIALKNPDQYVLKPQREGGGNNIYGDEIREVLGRVKDSTERTSYILMDKIKPQPVRNCLLRAHSKVQVSECISELGMFGVYVR
;
A
#
# COMPACT_ATOMS: atom_id res chain seq x y z
N ASN A 1 23.39 15.75 17.40
CA ASN A 1 22.70 15.66 16.08
C ASN A 1 22.98 14.32 15.44
N ILE A 2 21.93 13.58 15.07
CA ILE A 2 22.04 12.33 14.30
C ILE A 2 22.29 12.72 12.83
N LYS A 3 23.32 12.14 12.20
CA LYS A 3 23.67 12.43 10.80
C LYS A 3 22.72 11.71 9.85
N VAL A 4 22.25 12.41 8.82
CA VAL A 4 21.43 11.85 7.75
C VAL A 4 22.17 11.99 6.42
N ILE A 5 22.24 10.91 5.66
CA ILE A 5 22.68 10.92 4.26
C ILE A 5 21.51 10.53 3.37
N ARG A 6 21.33 11.21 2.23
CA ARG A 6 20.27 10.94 1.27
C ARG A 6 20.87 10.27 0.04
N ARG A 7 20.39 9.07 -0.31
CA ARG A 7 20.91 8.26 -1.41
C ARG A 7 19.77 7.66 -2.21
N ARG A 8 19.98 7.53 -3.53
CA ARG A 8 19.11 6.70 -4.38
C ARG A 8 19.46 5.24 -4.18
N LEU A 9 18.58 4.33 -4.58
CA LEU A 9 18.87 2.89 -4.55
C LEU A 9 20.13 2.56 -5.37
N THR A 10 20.33 3.23 -6.50
CA THR A 10 21.54 3.07 -7.34
C THR A 10 22.82 3.55 -6.64
N ASP A 11 22.76 4.62 -5.84
CA ASP A 11 23.91 5.06 -5.05
C ASP A 11 24.29 4.01 -3.99
N VAL A 12 23.29 3.37 -3.37
CA VAL A 12 23.51 2.29 -2.39
C VAL A 12 24.03 1.02 -3.08
N TYR A 13 23.59 0.74 -4.30
CA TYR A 13 24.15 -0.34 -5.11
C TYR A 13 25.65 -0.13 -5.39
N GLU A 14 26.01 1.07 -5.86
CA GLU A 14 27.37 1.38 -6.30
C GLU A 14 28.36 1.55 -5.13
N ARG A 15 27.90 2.11 -4.01
CA ARG A 15 28.78 2.58 -2.91
C ARG A 15 28.44 1.97 -1.56
N GLY A 16 27.49 1.04 -1.54
CA GLY A 16 27.09 0.30 -0.36
C GLY A 16 27.78 -1.06 -0.25
N SER A 17 28.03 -1.50 0.98
CA SER A 17 28.56 -2.83 1.26
C SER A 17 28.08 -3.35 2.60
N LEU A 18 28.18 -4.67 2.78
CA LEU A 18 27.99 -5.32 4.07
C LEU A 18 29.35 -5.83 4.56
N ASP A 19 29.71 -5.53 5.79
CA ASP A 19 30.86 -6.17 6.43
C ASP A 19 30.54 -7.61 6.89
N ASP A 20 31.53 -8.29 7.46
CA ASP A 20 31.40 -9.66 7.97
C ASP A 20 30.33 -9.79 9.07
N LYS A 21 30.04 -8.68 9.78
CA LYS A 21 29.01 -8.60 10.82
C LYS A 21 27.64 -8.20 10.28
N LYS A 22 27.49 -8.02 8.95
CA LYS A 22 26.29 -7.52 8.28
C LYS A 22 25.92 -6.08 8.64
N CYS A 23 26.86 -5.27 9.12
CA CYS A 23 26.63 -3.83 9.21
C CYS A 23 26.66 -3.24 7.80
N LEU A 24 25.68 -2.38 7.49
CA LEU A 24 25.60 -1.69 6.22
C LEU A 24 26.52 -0.48 6.25
N HIS A 25 27.42 -0.37 5.28
CA HIS A 25 28.26 0.80 5.07
C HIS A 25 27.90 1.47 3.76
N VAL A 26 27.72 2.80 3.75
CA VAL A 26 27.48 3.59 2.54
C VAL A 26 28.34 4.85 2.61
N ASP A 27 29.16 5.07 1.58
CA ASP A 27 30.15 6.17 1.53
C ASP A 27 31.08 6.22 2.78
N GLY A 28 31.46 5.04 3.29
CA GLY A 28 32.31 4.90 4.47
C GLY A 28 31.61 5.17 5.81
N TYR A 29 30.29 5.37 5.81
CA TYR A 29 29.50 5.49 7.04
C TYR A 29 28.76 4.19 7.34
N GLU A 30 28.88 3.70 8.58
CA GLU A 30 27.99 2.67 9.09
C GLU A 30 26.56 3.23 9.22
N VAL A 31 25.59 2.52 8.65
CA VAL A 31 24.18 2.91 8.61
C VAL A 31 23.41 2.18 9.70
N ALA A 32 22.89 2.93 10.66
CA ALA A 32 22.04 2.38 11.73
C ALA A 32 20.57 2.21 11.29
N VAL A 33 20.05 3.11 10.45
CA VAL A 33 18.64 3.12 10.01
C VAL A 33 18.56 3.39 8.50
N ALA A 34 17.86 2.53 7.76
CA ALA A 34 17.47 2.74 6.38
C ALA A 34 16.01 3.23 6.33
N TYR A 35 15.81 4.54 6.12
CA TYR A 35 14.49 5.16 6.03
C TYR A 35 14.07 5.36 4.58
N PHE A 36 13.07 4.60 4.12
CA PHE A 36 12.66 4.59 2.73
C PHE A 36 11.73 5.75 2.40
N ARG A 37 12.08 6.49 1.33
CA ARG A 37 11.26 7.53 0.69
C ARG A 37 11.07 7.26 -0.82
N THR A 38 11.33 6.03 -1.22
CA THR A 38 11.26 5.45 -2.58
C THR A 38 11.09 3.93 -2.42
N GLY A 39 10.84 3.20 -3.49
CA GLY A 39 10.75 1.73 -3.46
C GLY A 39 9.36 1.21 -3.10
N TYR A 40 8.33 2.04 -3.30
CA TYR A 40 6.93 1.65 -3.12
C TYR A 40 6.20 1.48 -4.47
N MET A 41 6.83 1.85 -5.58
CA MET A 41 6.33 1.65 -6.93
C MET A 41 7.31 0.82 -7.79
N PRO A 42 6.82 0.01 -8.75
CA PRO A 42 7.70 -0.75 -9.64
C PRO A 42 8.69 0.11 -10.42
N GLN A 43 8.32 1.34 -10.78
CA GLN A 43 9.18 2.27 -11.52
C GLN A 43 10.40 2.74 -10.72
N ASP A 44 10.39 2.58 -9.39
CA ASP A 44 11.54 2.86 -8.53
C ASP A 44 12.64 1.78 -8.67
N TYR A 45 12.34 0.65 -9.33
CA TYR A 45 13.19 -0.53 -9.34
C TYR A 45 13.78 -0.84 -10.73
N THR A 46 15.10 -0.71 -10.82
CA THR A 46 15.96 -1.44 -11.78
C THR A 46 16.52 -2.70 -11.11
N GLU A 47 17.19 -3.59 -11.86
CA GLU A 47 17.90 -4.74 -11.27
C GLU A 47 18.89 -4.33 -10.17
N GLN A 48 19.65 -3.26 -10.39
CA GLN A 48 20.56 -2.69 -9.39
C GLN A 48 19.83 -2.20 -8.15
N ALA A 49 18.65 -1.59 -8.33
CA ALA A 49 17.83 -1.14 -7.21
C ALA A 49 17.25 -2.32 -6.41
N TRP A 50 16.93 -3.43 -7.07
CA TRP A 50 16.56 -4.68 -6.40
C TRP A 50 17.72 -5.24 -5.58
N GLU A 51 18.93 -5.28 -6.13
CA GLU A 51 20.12 -5.73 -5.41
C GLU A 51 20.44 -4.84 -4.20
N ALA A 52 20.34 -3.52 -4.36
CA ALA A 52 20.49 -2.58 -3.25
C ALA A 52 19.42 -2.79 -2.17
N ARG A 53 18.16 -2.98 -2.56
CA ARG A 53 17.08 -3.27 -1.62
C ARG A 53 17.36 -4.54 -0.83
N LEU A 54 17.76 -5.61 -1.52
CA LEU A 54 18.12 -6.88 -0.88
C LEU A 54 19.32 -6.72 0.07
N MET A 55 20.35 -5.98 -0.32
CA MET A 55 21.51 -5.68 0.53
C MET A 55 21.08 -4.98 1.83
N MET A 56 20.26 -3.93 1.73
CA MET A 56 19.75 -3.21 2.90
C MET A 56 18.92 -4.12 3.80
N GLU A 57 18.00 -4.91 3.25
CA GLU A 57 17.16 -5.82 4.04
C GLU A 57 17.98 -6.88 4.78
N ARG A 58 19.04 -7.41 4.16
CA ARG A 58 19.97 -8.39 4.76
C ARG A 58 20.91 -7.78 5.81
N SER A 59 20.97 -6.46 5.92
CA SER A 59 21.82 -5.78 6.90
C SER A 59 21.22 -5.73 8.29
N LYS A 60 22.07 -5.42 9.28
CA LYS A 60 21.67 -5.10 10.66
C LYS A 60 21.01 -3.74 10.83
N ALA A 61 21.04 -2.87 9.82
CA ALA A 61 20.34 -1.59 9.90
C ALA A 61 18.85 -1.84 10.16
N VAL A 62 18.22 -0.97 10.96
CA VAL A 62 16.77 -0.97 11.14
C VAL A 62 16.14 -0.40 9.86
N LYS A 63 15.20 -1.12 9.26
CA LYS A 63 14.50 -0.64 8.06
C LYS A 63 13.19 0.03 8.48
N CYS A 64 12.86 1.13 7.82
CA CYS A 64 11.61 1.85 8.05
C CYS A 64 10.93 2.14 6.69
N PRO A 65 9.98 1.29 6.26
CA PRO A 65 9.65 -0.05 6.79
C PRO A 65 10.64 -1.14 6.32
N ASP A 66 10.70 -2.27 7.02
CA ASP A 66 11.28 -3.51 6.48
C ASP A 66 10.36 -4.14 5.41
N ILE A 67 10.87 -5.12 4.67
CA ILE A 67 10.11 -5.72 3.56
C ILE A 67 8.81 -6.39 4.03
N ALA A 68 8.78 -7.01 5.21
CA ALA A 68 7.58 -7.64 5.76
C ALA A 68 6.50 -6.59 6.09
N THR A 69 6.91 -5.49 6.75
CA THR A 69 6.02 -4.38 7.08
C THR A 69 5.49 -3.68 5.83
N GLN A 70 6.31 -3.57 4.77
CA GLN A 70 5.83 -3.09 3.48
C GLN A 70 4.76 -4.01 2.88
N LEU A 71 4.94 -5.33 2.95
CA LEU A 71 3.96 -6.30 2.43
C LEU A 71 2.64 -6.27 3.20
N VAL A 72 2.68 -6.01 4.52
CA VAL A 72 1.47 -5.81 5.33
C VAL A 72 0.64 -4.61 4.85
N GLY A 73 1.27 -3.60 4.24
CA GLY A 73 0.59 -2.45 3.66
C GLY A 73 -0.17 -2.72 2.35
N THR A 74 -0.06 -3.92 1.78
CA THR A 74 -0.73 -4.26 0.52
C THR A 74 -2.25 -4.30 0.67
N LYS A 75 -2.96 -3.98 -0.42
CA LYS A 75 -4.42 -4.01 -0.45
C LYS A 75 -4.95 -5.43 -0.25
N LYS A 76 -4.22 -6.46 -0.69
CA LYS A 76 -4.55 -7.86 -0.42
C LYS A 76 -4.53 -8.17 1.08
N VAL A 77 -3.49 -7.75 1.81
CA VAL A 77 -3.46 -7.96 3.27
C VAL A 77 -4.60 -7.18 3.95
N GLN A 78 -4.88 -5.95 3.52
CA GLN A 78 -6.05 -5.20 4.01
C GLN A 78 -7.36 -5.98 3.86
N GLN A 79 -7.61 -6.59 2.69
CA GLN A 79 -8.79 -7.41 2.44
C GLN A 79 -8.80 -8.73 3.22
N GLU A 80 -7.65 -9.38 3.38
CA GLU A 80 -7.60 -10.63 4.15
C GLU A 80 -7.82 -10.40 5.65
N LEU A 81 -7.34 -9.27 6.19
CA LEU A 81 -7.59 -8.89 7.58
C LEU A 81 -9.07 -8.61 7.86
N SER A 82 -9.88 -8.21 6.86
CA SER A 82 -11.32 -7.97 7.06
C SER A 82 -12.15 -9.25 7.12
N ARG A 83 -11.56 -10.42 6.84
CA ARG A 83 -12.28 -11.70 6.96
C ARG A 83 -12.61 -12.00 8.43
N PRO A 84 -13.76 -12.64 8.69
CA PRO A 84 -14.08 -13.11 10.03
C PRO A 84 -12.96 -13.98 10.61
N LEU A 85 -12.64 -13.78 11.89
CA LEU A 85 -11.66 -14.55 12.66
C LEU A 85 -10.20 -14.40 12.21
N VAL A 86 -9.87 -13.54 11.24
CA VAL A 86 -8.47 -13.33 10.83
C VAL A 86 -7.75 -12.33 11.74
N LEU A 87 -8.38 -11.19 12.07
CA LEU A 87 -7.80 -10.21 13.00
C LEU A 87 -7.49 -10.81 14.37
N GLU A 88 -8.39 -11.66 14.87
CA GLU A 88 -8.29 -12.32 16.17
C GLU A 88 -7.02 -13.18 16.29
N LYS A 89 -6.51 -13.71 15.17
CA LYS A 89 -5.25 -14.48 15.14
C LYS A 89 -4.02 -13.61 15.41
N PHE A 90 -4.08 -12.32 15.05
CA PHE A 90 -2.97 -11.37 15.21
C PHE A 90 -3.08 -10.53 16.49
N LEU A 91 -4.28 -10.47 17.07
CA LEU A 91 -4.58 -9.76 18.32
C LEU A 91 -5.27 -10.70 19.31
N PRO A 92 -4.59 -11.80 19.72
CA PRO A 92 -5.15 -12.71 20.71
C PRO A 92 -5.41 -11.95 22.01
N ASP A 93 -6.52 -12.30 22.68
CA ASP A 93 -6.94 -11.75 23.98
C ASP A 93 -7.15 -10.21 23.99
N GLN A 94 -7.36 -9.60 22.83
CA GLN A 94 -7.60 -8.15 22.69
C GLN A 94 -8.94 -7.83 21.99
N PRO A 95 -10.08 -8.32 22.52
CA PRO A 95 -11.39 -8.20 21.87
C PRO A 95 -11.82 -6.75 21.62
N GLU A 96 -11.50 -5.83 22.53
CA GLU A 96 -11.83 -4.41 22.36
C GLU A 96 -11.04 -3.77 21.21
N ALA A 97 -9.77 -4.12 21.05
CA ALA A 97 -8.95 -3.63 19.94
C ALA A 97 -9.47 -4.19 18.61
N VAL A 98 -9.83 -5.48 18.57
CA VAL A 98 -10.46 -6.11 17.41
C VAL A 98 -11.76 -5.41 17.03
N SER A 99 -12.63 -5.08 18.00
CA SER A 99 -13.89 -4.35 17.74
C SER A 99 -13.60 -2.99 17.10
N ARG A 100 -12.75 -2.17 17.73
CA ARG A 100 -12.41 -0.83 17.23
C ARG A 100 -11.80 -0.85 15.84
N ILE A 101 -10.94 -1.82 15.53
CA ILE A 101 -10.35 -1.96 14.19
C ILE A 101 -11.44 -2.36 13.18
N ARG A 102 -12.26 -3.37 13.52
CA ARG A 102 -13.30 -3.89 12.62
C ARG A 102 -14.35 -2.84 12.27
N GLU A 103 -14.69 -1.96 13.21
CA GLU A 103 -15.60 -0.82 12.99
C GLU A 103 -15.11 0.14 11.90
N THR A 104 -13.81 0.16 11.60
CA THR A 104 -13.23 1.00 10.53
C THR A 104 -13.24 0.35 9.14
N PHE A 105 -13.55 -0.95 9.05
CA PHE A 105 -13.51 -1.66 7.77
C PHE A 105 -14.77 -1.38 6.94
N ALA A 106 -14.56 -1.02 5.67
CA ALA A 106 -15.61 -1.10 4.66
C ALA A 106 -15.72 -2.54 4.12
N GLY A 107 -16.69 -2.81 3.23
CA GLY A 107 -16.71 -4.06 2.48
C GLY A 107 -15.45 -4.22 1.64
N LEU A 108 -14.77 -5.35 1.83
CA LEU A 108 -13.51 -5.72 1.18
C LEU A 108 -13.65 -7.16 0.71
N TYR A 109 -13.45 -7.38 -0.59
CA TYR A 109 -13.80 -8.64 -1.24
C TYR A 109 -12.64 -9.16 -2.09
N SER A 110 -12.41 -10.47 -1.98
CA SER A 110 -11.42 -11.15 -2.82
C SER A 110 -11.94 -11.31 -4.24
N LEU A 111 -11.02 -11.20 -5.20
CA LEU A 111 -11.24 -11.59 -6.59
C LEU A 111 -10.54 -12.91 -6.93
N ASP A 112 -10.03 -13.66 -5.95
CA ASP A 112 -9.34 -14.93 -6.20
C ASP A 112 -10.18 -15.93 -6.99
N ILE A 113 -9.54 -16.85 -7.71
CA ILE A 113 -10.23 -17.90 -8.46
C ILE A 113 -11.04 -18.77 -7.50
N GLY A 114 -12.33 -18.94 -7.78
CA GLY A 114 -13.27 -19.68 -6.95
C GLY A 114 -14.59 -18.95 -6.71
N GLU A 115 -15.49 -19.61 -6.01
CA GLU A 115 -16.90 -19.18 -5.86
C GLU A 115 -17.04 -17.76 -5.27
N GLU A 116 -16.23 -17.40 -4.27
CA GLU A 116 -16.22 -16.06 -3.66
C GLU A 116 -15.83 -14.98 -4.69
N GLY A 117 -14.73 -15.19 -5.40
CA GLY A 117 -14.27 -14.24 -6.41
C GLY A 117 -15.22 -14.16 -7.59
N ASP A 118 -15.83 -15.27 -8.01
CA ASP A 118 -16.81 -15.29 -9.09
C ASP A 118 -18.07 -14.48 -8.74
N LYS A 119 -18.54 -14.60 -7.49
CA LYS A 119 -19.62 -13.75 -6.97
C LYS A 119 -19.20 -12.29 -6.94
N THR A 120 -17.99 -12.00 -6.46
CA THR A 120 -17.44 -10.63 -6.37
C THR A 120 -17.32 -9.97 -7.76
N VAL A 121 -16.84 -10.70 -8.77
CA VAL A 121 -16.80 -10.22 -10.16
C VAL A 121 -18.22 -9.89 -10.65
N LYS A 122 -19.19 -10.79 -10.43
CA LYS A 122 -20.58 -10.57 -10.87
C LYS A 122 -21.20 -9.33 -10.24
N ILE A 123 -21.02 -9.09 -8.94
CA ILE A 123 -21.58 -7.91 -8.28
C ILE A 123 -20.90 -6.61 -8.73
N ALA A 124 -19.57 -6.65 -8.95
CA ALA A 124 -18.81 -5.51 -9.44
C ALA A 124 -19.22 -5.12 -10.85
N LEU A 125 -19.38 -6.11 -11.74
CA LEU A 125 -19.89 -5.90 -13.09
C LEU A 125 -21.34 -5.41 -13.09
N LYS A 126 -22.18 -5.82 -12.14
CA LYS A 126 -23.56 -5.34 -12.08
C LYS A 126 -23.65 -3.89 -11.60
N ASN A 127 -22.89 -3.52 -10.56
CA ASN A 127 -23.02 -2.25 -9.86
C ASN A 127 -21.67 -1.52 -9.68
N PRO A 128 -20.94 -1.17 -10.76
CA PRO A 128 -19.58 -0.66 -10.67
C PRO A 128 -19.46 0.65 -9.87
N ASP A 129 -20.50 1.50 -9.88
CA ASP A 129 -20.49 2.78 -9.15
C ASP A 129 -20.54 2.64 -7.63
N GLN A 130 -20.82 1.44 -7.12
CA GLN A 130 -20.81 1.13 -5.68
C GLN A 130 -19.44 0.67 -5.20
N TYR A 131 -18.49 0.44 -6.10
CA TYR A 131 -17.21 -0.18 -5.75
C TYR A 131 -16.01 0.62 -6.27
N VAL A 132 -14.85 0.23 -5.76
CA VAL A 132 -13.54 0.62 -6.23
C VAL A 132 -12.73 -0.65 -6.46
N LEU A 133 -12.18 -0.83 -7.65
CA LEU A 133 -11.26 -1.91 -7.96
C LEU A 133 -9.82 -1.42 -7.71
N LYS A 134 -9.07 -2.12 -6.86
CA LYS A 134 -7.74 -1.66 -6.41
C LYS A 134 -6.66 -2.68 -6.78
N PRO A 135 -5.66 -2.31 -7.60
CA PRO A 135 -4.47 -3.14 -7.80
C PRO A 135 -3.53 -3.07 -6.58
N GLN A 136 -2.57 -3.99 -6.50
CA GLN A 136 -1.51 -3.96 -5.47
C GLN A 136 -0.45 -2.88 -5.78
N ARG A 137 -0.83 -1.61 -5.63
CA ARG A 137 0.01 -0.43 -5.85
C ARG A 137 -0.21 0.63 -4.75
N GLU A 138 0.79 1.46 -4.52
CA GLU A 138 0.77 2.59 -3.58
C GLU A 138 0.89 3.93 -4.33
N GLY A 139 0.90 5.06 -3.61
CA GLY A 139 1.23 6.36 -4.20
C GLY A 139 0.11 7.11 -4.94
N GLY A 140 -1.14 6.60 -4.87
CA GLY A 140 -2.31 7.24 -5.47
C GLY A 140 -2.42 7.07 -7.00
N GLY A 141 -3.62 7.27 -7.54
CA GLY A 141 -3.88 7.25 -8.98
C GLY A 141 -4.02 5.86 -9.63
N ASN A 142 -3.95 4.77 -8.88
CA ASN A 142 -4.04 3.41 -9.41
C ASN A 142 -5.44 2.76 -9.28
N ASN A 143 -6.37 3.41 -8.59
CA ASN A 143 -7.72 2.86 -8.37
C ASN A 143 -8.58 3.01 -9.63
N ILE A 144 -9.41 2.00 -9.88
CA ILE A 144 -10.29 1.90 -11.05
C ILE A 144 -11.75 2.05 -10.59
N TYR A 145 -12.55 2.83 -11.31
CA TYR A 145 -13.91 3.24 -10.92
C TYR A 145 -14.91 3.12 -12.08
N GLY A 146 -16.19 2.96 -11.76
CA GLY A 146 -17.28 3.07 -12.73
C GLY A 146 -17.11 2.11 -13.91
N ASP A 147 -17.37 2.57 -15.12
CA ASP A 147 -17.32 1.71 -16.32
C ASP A 147 -15.94 1.10 -16.60
N GLU A 148 -14.86 1.73 -16.13
CA GLU A 148 -13.51 1.16 -16.23
C GLU A 148 -13.38 -0.15 -15.43
N ILE A 149 -14.16 -0.33 -14.35
CA ILE A 149 -14.26 -1.62 -13.64
C ILE A 149 -14.83 -2.69 -14.58
N ARG A 150 -15.84 -2.35 -15.39
CA ARG A 150 -16.47 -3.28 -16.34
C ARG A 150 -15.48 -3.69 -17.43
N GLU A 151 -14.70 -2.74 -17.93
CA GLU A 151 -13.67 -2.99 -18.95
C GLU A 151 -12.58 -3.90 -18.42
N VAL A 152 -12.00 -3.56 -17.25
CA VAL A 152 -10.91 -4.34 -16.65
C VAL A 152 -11.39 -5.73 -16.28
N LEU A 153 -12.47 -5.86 -15.50
CA LEU A 153 -12.99 -7.17 -15.12
C LEU A 153 -13.53 -7.95 -16.32
N GLY A 154 -14.08 -7.29 -17.34
CA GLY A 154 -14.48 -7.94 -18.59
C GLY A 154 -13.33 -8.67 -19.27
N ARG A 155 -12.12 -8.08 -19.23
CA ARG A 155 -10.89 -8.68 -19.76
C ARG A 155 -10.32 -9.78 -18.87
N VAL A 156 -10.30 -9.59 -17.54
CA VAL A 156 -9.54 -10.46 -16.62
C VAL A 156 -10.38 -11.48 -15.85
N LYS A 157 -11.71 -11.42 -15.91
CA LYS A 157 -12.62 -12.25 -15.08
C LYS A 157 -12.36 -13.76 -15.13
N ASP A 158 -11.91 -14.26 -16.28
CA ASP A 158 -11.66 -15.69 -16.53
C ASP A 158 -10.16 -16.04 -16.43
N SER A 159 -9.32 -15.09 -16.03
CA SER A 159 -7.86 -15.22 -15.90
C SER A 159 -7.41 -15.10 -14.45
N THR A 160 -6.29 -15.72 -14.10
CA THR A 160 -5.62 -15.54 -12.80
C THR A 160 -5.16 -14.09 -12.59
N GLU A 161 -5.08 -13.26 -13.63
CA GLU A 161 -4.76 -11.84 -13.51
C GLU A 161 -5.70 -11.09 -12.56
N ARG A 162 -6.97 -11.51 -12.45
CA ARG A 162 -7.94 -10.90 -11.53
C ARG A 162 -7.51 -10.92 -10.05
N THR A 163 -6.63 -11.84 -9.67
CA THR A 163 -6.04 -11.94 -8.31
C THR A 163 -5.11 -10.78 -7.95
N SER A 164 -4.68 -10.00 -8.96
CA SER A 164 -3.88 -8.79 -8.75
C SER A 164 -4.68 -7.63 -8.17
N TYR A 165 -6.00 -7.80 -8.01
CA TYR A 165 -6.93 -6.79 -7.55
C TYR A 165 -7.70 -7.25 -6.32
N ILE A 166 -8.19 -6.28 -5.55
CA ILE A 166 -9.31 -6.47 -4.62
C ILE A 166 -10.47 -5.56 -5.01
N LEU A 167 -11.68 -5.92 -4.59
CA LEU A 167 -12.84 -5.04 -4.67
C LEU A 167 -13.10 -4.43 -3.29
N MET A 168 -13.42 -3.15 -3.24
CA MET A 168 -13.80 -2.46 -2.00
C MET A 168 -15.08 -1.66 -2.22
N ASP A 169 -15.94 -1.59 -1.20
CA ASP A 169 -17.05 -0.65 -1.16
C ASP A 169 -16.56 0.79 -1.37
N LYS A 170 -17.23 1.52 -2.24
CA LYS A 170 -16.96 2.94 -2.46
C LYS A 170 -17.57 3.76 -1.32
N ILE A 171 -16.71 4.30 -0.46
CA ILE A 171 -17.11 5.27 0.55
C ILE A 171 -17.60 6.54 -0.15
N LYS A 172 -18.75 7.07 0.27
CA LYS A 172 -19.37 8.29 -0.28
C LYS A 172 -19.48 9.37 0.80
N PRO A 173 -18.39 10.12 1.09
CA PRO A 173 -18.45 11.23 2.03
C PRO A 173 -19.39 12.33 1.55
N GLN A 174 -19.96 13.10 2.48
CA GLN A 174 -20.73 14.29 2.13
C GLN A 174 -19.80 15.35 1.51
N PRO A 175 -20.07 15.84 0.28
CA PRO A 175 -19.30 16.90 -0.32
C PRO A 175 -19.46 18.21 0.46
N VAL A 176 -18.37 18.97 0.57
CA VAL A 176 -18.34 20.29 1.21
C VAL A 176 -17.74 21.29 0.23
N ARG A 177 -18.37 22.46 0.10
CA ARG A 177 -17.86 23.55 -0.75
C ARG A 177 -16.59 24.14 -0.14
N ASN A 178 -15.51 24.18 -0.91
CA ASN A 178 -14.23 24.73 -0.47
C ASN A 178 -13.47 25.43 -1.62
N CYS A 179 -12.35 26.08 -1.29
CA CYS A 179 -11.47 26.75 -2.25
C CYS A 179 -10.18 25.93 -2.46
N LEU A 180 -9.90 25.57 -3.71
CA LEU A 180 -8.67 24.91 -4.11
C LEU A 180 -7.64 25.98 -4.53
N LEU A 181 -6.51 25.99 -3.82
CA LEU A 181 -5.36 26.85 -4.09
C LEU A 181 -4.21 26.00 -4.66
N ARG A 182 -3.80 26.27 -5.90
CA ARG A 182 -2.68 25.60 -6.55
C ARG A 182 -1.75 26.65 -7.15
N ALA A 183 -0.44 26.47 -6.98
CA ALA A 183 0.56 27.37 -7.53
C ALA A 183 0.32 27.60 -9.04
N HIS A 184 0.44 28.86 -9.47
CA HIS A 184 0.22 29.29 -10.86
C HIS A 184 -1.19 28.99 -11.44
N SER A 185 -2.17 28.71 -10.59
CA SER A 185 -3.57 28.52 -10.98
C SER A 185 -4.46 29.56 -10.32
N LYS A 186 -5.57 29.93 -10.96
CA LYS A 186 -6.59 30.74 -10.30
C LYS A 186 -7.24 29.95 -9.17
N VAL A 187 -7.69 30.64 -8.12
CA VAL A 187 -8.49 30.03 -7.06
C VAL A 187 -9.73 29.39 -7.66
N GLN A 188 -10.00 28.13 -7.29
CA GLN A 188 -11.18 27.41 -7.76
C GLN A 188 -12.09 27.08 -6.58
N VAL A 189 -13.35 27.53 -6.65
CA VAL A 189 -14.37 27.11 -5.70
C VAL A 189 -15.00 25.82 -6.23
N SER A 190 -14.95 24.74 -5.46
CA SER A 190 -15.45 23.41 -5.85
C SER A 190 -16.14 22.72 -4.69
N GLU A 191 -16.99 21.74 -5.00
CA GLU A 191 -17.33 20.70 -4.03
C GLU A 191 -16.13 19.78 -3.84
N CYS A 192 -15.82 19.45 -2.59
CA CYS A 192 -14.67 18.67 -2.20
C CYS A 192 -15.07 17.57 -1.21
N ILE A 193 -14.36 16.47 -1.26
CA ILE A 193 -14.36 15.45 -0.22
C ILE A 193 -13.00 15.45 0.47
N SER A 194 -12.96 15.09 1.75
CA SER A 194 -11.73 15.03 2.54
C SER A 194 -11.45 13.60 2.96
N GLU A 195 -10.16 13.27 3.09
CA GLU A 195 -9.67 12.01 3.64
C GLU A 195 -8.76 12.34 4.83
N LEU A 196 -9.07 11.77 5.99
CA LEU A 196 -8.31 12.01 7.23
C LEU A 196 -7.23 10.95 7.39
N GLY A 197 -5.97 11.38 7.44
CA GLY A 197 -4.82 10.53 7.73
C GLY A 197 -4.29 10.71 9.15
N MET A 198 -3.97 9.61 9.82
CA MET A 198 -3.38 9.59 11.16
C MET A 198 -1.98 8.96 11.11
N PHE A 199 -0.95 9.66 11.61
CA PHE A 199 0.40 9.12 11.69
C PHE A 199 0.57 8.26 12.95
N GLY A 200 1.12 7.06 12.79
CA GLY A 200 1.53 6.19 13.89
C GLY A 200 3.05 5.97 13.87
N VAL A 201 3.65 5.87 15.06
CA VAL A 201 5.08 5.58 15.24
C VAL A 201 5.22 4.44 16.25
N TYR A 202 6.05 3.45 15.92
CA TYR A 202 6.29 2.27 16.75
C TYR A 202 7.73 1.82 16.64
N VAL A 203 8.33 1.46 17.78
CA VAL A 203 9.67 0.85 17.93
C VAL A 203 9.57 -0.16 19.07
N ARG A 204 10.23 -1.31 18.94
CA ARG A 204 10.33 -2.35 19.99
C ARG A 204 11.71 -2.95 20.04
#